data_AF-A0A932YTW5-F1
#
_entry.id   AF-A0A932YTW5-F1
#
_cell.length_a   1.000
_cell.length_b   1.000
_cell.length_c   1.000
_cell.angle_alpha   90.00
_cell.angle_beta   90.00
_cell.angle_gamma   90.00
#
_symmetry.space_group_name_H-M   'P 1'
#
loop_
_entity.id
_entity.type
_entity.pdbx_description
1 polymer ?
#
loop_
_entity_poly.entity_id
_entity_poly.type
_entity_poly.pdbx_seq_one_letter_code
_entity_poly.pdbx_strand_id
1 'polypeptide(L)'
;MFNNIPLFQILAVMGSVLIILSLVELVRRRKLKENYSLLWFAISFVFLIFSLRRDLLTWLANLLGVDYAPAAIFLLLIAALYLLSLNFSIVLSGLSERNKELAQKAGLLEMEIKKLKEKTGK
;
A
#
# COMPACT_ATOMS: atom_id res chain seq x y z
N MET A 1 -18.85 35.85 -19.85
CA MET A 1 -17.46 35.40 -20.07
C MET A 1 -17.08 34.38 -18.99
N PHE A 2 -17.91 33.35 -18.81
CA PHE A 2 -17.74 32.30 -17.79
C PHE A 2 -17.79 30.96 -18.50
N ASN A 3 -16.67 30.54 -19.08
CA ASN A 3 -16.56 29.18 -19.61
C ASN A 3 -15.11 28.72 -19.54
N ASN A 4 -14.92 27.48 -19.10
CA ASN A 4 -13.67 26.72 -18.99
C ASN A 4 -12.88 26.87 -17.67
N ILE A 5 -13.49 26.51 -16.52
CA ILE A 5 -12.70 25.67 -15.60
C ILE A 5 -12.52 24.36 -16.39
N PRO A 6 -11.29 23.96 -16.76
CA PRO A 6 -11.11 22.77 -17.58
C PRO A 6 -11.71 21.60 -16.80
N LEU A 7 -12.67 20.89 -17.40
CA LEU A 7 -13.30 19.69 -16.85
C LEU A 7 -12.27 18.74 -16.19
N PHE A 8 -11.06 18.71 -16.77
CA PHE A 8 -9.87 18.04 -16.25
C PHE A 8 -9.48 18.44 -14.82
N GLN A 9 -9.52 19.71 -14.42
CA GLN A 9 -9.22 20.14 -13.05
C GLN A 9 -10.25 19.62 -12.05
N ILE A 10 -11.54 19.69 -12.40
CA ILE A 10 -12.62 19.21 -11.52
C ILE A 10 -12.54 17.69 -11.36
N LEU A 11 -12.33 16.96 -12.46
CA LEU A 11 -12.13 15.51 -12.45
C LEU A 11 -10.88 15.12 -11.65
N ALA A 12 -9.78 15.85 -11.79
CA ALA A 12 -8.54 15.60 -11.06
C ALA A 12 -8.71 15.82 -9.55
N VAL A 13 -9.37 16.89 -9.13
CA VAL A 13 -9.68 17.17 -7.72
C VAL A 13 -10.59 16.09 -7.15
N MET A 14 -11.65 15.72 -7.89
CA MET A 14 -12.60 14.71 -7.46
C MET A 14 -11.92 13.33 -7.31
N GLY A 15 -11.11 12.93 -8.29
CA GLY A 15 -10.33 11.69 -8.24
C GLY A 15 -9.33 11.67 -7.07
N SER A 16 -8.66 12.79 -6.81
CA SER A 16 -7.72 12.92 -5.69
C SER A 16 -8.43 12.78 -4.33
N VAL A 17 -9.60 13.43 -4.16
CA VAL A 17 -10.41 13.30 -2.93
C VAL A 17 -10.89 11.86 -2.72
N LEU A 18 -11.30 11.18 -3.79
CA LEU A 18 -11.78 9.80 -3.73
C LEU A 18 -10.65 8.82 -3.33
N ILE A 19 -9.44 9.04 -3.84
CA ILE A 19 -8.23 8.30 -3.45
C ILE A 19 -7.88 8.56 -1.98
N ILE A 20 -7.95 9.81 -1.52
CA ILE A 20 -7.68 10.14 -0.12
C ILE A 20 -8.71 9.49 0.81
N LEU A 21 -10.00 9.53 0.48
CA LEU A 21 -11.05 8.91 1.27
C LEU A 21 -10.88 7.38 1.36
N SER A 22 -10.55 6.74 0.24
CA SER A 22 -10.29 5.29 0.23
C SER A 22 -9.03 4.93 1.02
N LEU A 23 -7.96 5.71 0.94
CA LEU A 23 -6.77 5.53 1.78
C LEU A 23 -7.09 5.68 3.28
N VAL A 24 -7.85 6.72 3.66
CA VAL A 24 -8.26 6.95 5.06
C VAL A 24 -9.15 5.81 5.57
N GLU A 25 -10.08 5.32 4.75
CA GLU A 25 -10.93 4.17 5.05
C GLU A 25 -10.09 2.90 5.28
N LEU A 26 -9.09 2.65 4.44
CA LEU A 26 -8.19 1.49 4.55
C LEU A 26 -7.32 1.54 5.82
N VAL A 27 -6.81 2.73 6.16
CA VAL A 27 -6.02 2.95 7.40
C VAL A 27 -6.90 2.83 8.64
N ARG A 28 -8.11 3.41 8.61
CA ARG A 28 -9.07 3.39 9.73
C ARG A 28 -9.55 1.98 10.07
N ARG A 29 -9.59 1.06 9.11
CA ARG A 29 -9.97 -0.35 9.31
C ARG A 29 -8.92 -1.21 10.04
N ARG A 30 -7.84 -0.63 10.59
CA ARG A 30 -6.84 -1.28 11.47
C ARG A 30 -6.35 -2.67 11.00
N LYS A 31 -6.21 -2.88 9.68
CA LYS A 31 -5.58 -4.10 9.14
C LYS A 31 -4.04 -4.03 9.09
N LEU A 32 -3.44 -2.88 9.41
CA LEU A 32 -2.00 -2.68 9.41
C LEU A 32 -1.43 -2.97 10.80
N LYS A 33 -0.74 -4.11 10.94
CA LYS A 33 0.13 -4.40 12.09
C LYS A 33 1.18 -3.29 12.22
N GLU A 34 1.56 -2.95 13.46
CA GLU A 34 2.44 -1.83 13.86
C GLU A 34 3.68 -1.58 12.97
N ASN A 35 4.23 -2.61 12.30
CA ASN A 35 5.40 -2.49 11.44
C ASN A 35 5.13 -1.89 10.04
N TYR A 36 3.91 -1.98 9.50
CA TYR A 36 3.60 -1.53 8.13
C TYR A 36 3.25 -0.04 8.05
N SER A 37 2.77 0.52 9.15
CA SER A 37 2.46 1.94 9.26
C SER A 37 3.71 2.81 9.11
N LEU A 38 4.89 2.33 9.53
CA LEU A 38 6.16 3.08 9.47
C LEU A 38 6.58 3.44 8.04
N LEU A 39 6.45 2.50 7.09
CA LEU A 39 6.74 2.76 5.69
C LEU A 39 5.75 3.78 5.09
N TRP A 40 4.48 3.68 5.47
CA TRP A 40 3.43 4.60 5.04
C TRP A 40 3.62 6.00 5.63
N PHE A 41 4.04 6.09 6.90
CA PHE A 41 4.44 7.34 7.55
C PHE A 41 5.68 7.94 6.89
N ALA A 42 6.69 7.15 6.54
CA ALA A 42 7.88 7.63 5.85
C ALA A 42 7.55 8.20 4.47
N ILE A 43 6.73 7.49 3.67
CA ILE A 43 6.28 7.97 2.37
C ILE A 43 5.46 9.26 2.53
N SER A 44 4.50 9.28 3.47
CA SER A 44 3.68 10.47 3.73
C SER A 44 4.51 11.67 4.20
N PHE A 45 5.53 11.43 5.03
CA PHE A 45 6.43 12.47 5.53
C PHE A 45 7.29 13.05 4.40
N VAL A 46 7.83 12.20 3.53
CA VAL A 46 8.56 12.64 2.33
C VAL A 46 7.67 13.49 1.42
N PHE A 47 6.43 13.05 1.18
CA PHE A 47 5.45 13.83 0.41
C PHE A 47 5.10 15.17 1.06
N LEU A 48 4.96 15.20 2.38
CA LEU A 48 4.65 16.41 3.15
C LEU A 48 5.80 17.44 3.05
N ILE A 49 7.05 16.98 3.14
CA ILE A 49 8.24 17.83 2.93
C ILE A 49 8.24 18.45 1.53
N PHE A 50 7.99 17.65 0.49
CA PHE A 50 7.92 18.15 -0.88
C PHE A 50 6.73 19.10 -1.11
N SER A 51 5.60 18.89 -0.44
CA SER A 51 4.44 19.78 -0.55
C SER A 51 4.66 21.15 0.10
N LEU A 52 5.51 21.25 1.12
CA LEU A 52 5.77 22.51 1.83
C LEU A 52 6.67 23.46 1.04
N ARG A 53 7.49 22.96 0.11
CA ARG A 53 8.46 23.79 -0.61
C ARG A 53 8.62 23.34 -2.07
N ARG A 54 8.15 24.20 -2.99
CA ARG A 54 8.37 24.02 -4.44
C ARG A 54 9.86 24.02 -4.82
N ASP A 55 10.70 24.73 -4.08
CA ASP A 55 12.13 24.79 -4.37
C ASP A 55 12.84 23.44 -4.21
N LEU A 56 12.42 22.62 -3.23
CA LEU A 56 12.92 21.25 -3.09
C LEU A 56 12.55 20.38 -4.27
N LEU A 57 11.37 20.62 -4.85
CA LEU A 57 10.91 19.87 -6.00
C LEU A 57 11.73 20.22 -7.25
N THR A 58 11.96 21.51 -7.48
CA THR A 58 12.81 21.98 -8.58
C THR A 58 14.25 21.48 -8.42
N TRP A 59 14.78 21.46 -7.18
CA TRP A 59 16.09 20.87 -6.89
C TRP A 59 16.16 19.39 -7.25
N LEU A 60 15.14 18.61 -6.88
CA LEU A 60 15.05 17.18 -7.20
C LEU A 60 14.93 16.94 -8.71
N ALA A 61 14.12 17.76 -9.40
CA ALA A 61 13.96 17.68 -10.85
C ALA A 61 15.29 17.94 -11.58
N ASN A 62 16.04 18.96 -11.14
CA ASN A 62 17.38 19.25 -11.66
C ASN A 62 18.37 18.10 -11.37
N LEU A 63 18.30 17.49 -10.18
CA LEU A 63 19.15 16.35 -9.82
C LEU A 63 18.86 15.12 -10.71
N LEU A 64 17.58 14.88 -11.03
CA LEU A 64 17.14 13.79 -11.89
C LEU A 64 17.28 14.11 -13.39
N GLY A 65 17.65 15.35 -13.75
CA GLY A 65 17.75 15.79 -15.15
C GLY A 65 16.40 15.92 -15.86
N VAL A 66 15.33 16.21 -15.12
CA VAL A 66 13.96 16.32 -15.65
C VAL A 66 13.55 17.78 -15.72
N ASP A 67 13.37 18.33 -16.92
CA ASP A 67 12.99 19.74 -17.13
C ASP A 67 11.59 20.08 -16.58
N TYR A 68 10.71 19.08 -16.48
CA TYR A 68 9.35 19.25 -15.97
C TYR A 68 9.26 18.80 -14.51
N ALA A 69 9.34 19.76 -13.57
CA ALA A 69 9.32 19.49 -12.13
C ALA A 69 8.18 18.55 -11.64
N PRO A 70 6.95 18.59 -12.18
CA PRO A 70 5.92 17.62 -11.80
C PRO A 70 6.23 16.18 -12.21
N ALA A 71 6.96 15.93 -13.30
CA ALA A 71 7.33 14.58 -13.72
C ALA A 71 8.30 13.91 -12.72
N ALA A 72 9.12 14.69 -12.00
CA ALA A 72 9.97 14.17 -10.93
C ALA A 72 9.14 13.62 -9.75
N ILE A 73 8.01 14.27 -9.38
CA ILE A 73 7.06 13.73 -8.39
C ILE A 73 6.45 12.42 -8.88
N PHE A 74 6.03 12.38 -10.14
CA PHE A 74 5.42 11.17 -10.70
C PHE A 74 6.40 9.99 -10.66
N LEU A 75 7.68 10.22 -10.96
CA LEU A 75 8.71 9.18 -10.86
C LEU A 75 8.85 8.69 -9.41
N LEU A 76 8.94 9.60 -8.44
CA LEU A 76 8.96 9.24 -7.01
C LEU A 76 7.69 8.48 -6.58
N LEU A 77 6.52 8.89 -7.06
CA LEU A 77 5.25 8.23 -6.76
C LEU A 77 5.21 6.82 -7.32
N ILE A 78 5.64 6.63 -8.57
CA ILE A 78 5.75 5.30 -9.20
C ILE A 78 6.75 4.43 -8.45
N ALA A 79 7.91 4.97 -8.08
CA ALA A 79 8.91 4.26 -7.28
C ALA A 79 8.36 3.84 -5.91
N ALA A 80 7.64 4.74 -5.23
CA ALA A 80 6.98 4.46 -3.95
C ALA A 80 5.91 3.37 -4.10
N LEU A 81 5.08 3.43 -5.16
CA LEU A 81 4.08 2.39 -5.45
C LEU A 81 4.72 1.04 -5.78
N TYR A 82 5.85 1.04 -6.49
CA TYR A 82 6.61 -0.17 -6.76
C TYR A 82 7.15 -0.80 -5.47
N LEU A 83 7.80 0.00 -4.61
CA LEU A 83 8.28 -0.46 -3.31
C LEU A 83 7.14 -0.98 -2.42
N LEU A 84 5.99 -0.31 -2.46
CA LEU A 84 4.79 -0.74 -1.74
C LEU A 84 4.30 -2.10 -2.26
N SER A 85 4.28 -2.28 -3.58
CA SER A 85 3.92 -3.55 -4.22
C SER A 85 4.87 -4.68 -3.81
N LEU A 86 6.18 -4.43 -3.79
CA LEU A 86 7.17 -5.40 -3.31
C LEU A 86 6.95 -5.76 -1.84
N ASN A 87 6.68 -4.77 -0.99
CA ASN A 87 6.39 -5.02 0.42
C ASN A 87 5.14 -5.92 0.56
N PHE A 88 4.06 -5.61 -0.15
CA PHE A 88 2.86 -6.44 -0.15
C PHE A 88 3.11 -7.86 -0.67
N SER A 89 3.93 -8.02 -1.71
CA SER A 89 4.31 -9.34 -2.22
C SER A 89 5.00 -10.19 -1.14
N ILE A 90 5.96 -9.62 -0.42
CA ILE A 90 6.68 -10.31 0.66
C ILE A 90 5.72 -10.72 1.78
N VAL A 91 4.83 -9.82 2.18
CA VAL A 91 3.85 -10.07 3.26
C VAL A 91 2.85 -11.14 2.85
N LEU A 92 2.34 -11.06 1.62
CA LEU A 92 1.38 -12.01 1.09
C LEU A 92 2.01 -13.40 0.98
N SER A 93 3.26 -13.47 0.53
CA SER A 93 4.04 -14.71 0.48
C SER A 93 4.20 -15.33 1.89
N GLY A 94 4.61 -14.53 2.88
CA GLY A 94 4.73 -15.02 4.26
C GLY A 94 3.39 -15.45 4.89
N LEU A 95 2.29 -14.79 4.54
CA LEU A 95 0.96 -15.20 4.98
C LEU A 95 0.52 -16.50 4.32
N SER A 96 0.81 -16.68 3.03
CA SER A 96 0.53 -17.90 2.28
C SER A 96 1.21 -19.12 2.90
N GLU A 97 2.50 -18.99 3.26
CA GLU A 97 3.25 -20.09 3.88
C GLU A 97 2.67 -20.47 5.25
N ARG A 98 2.34 -19.49 6.10
CA ARG A 98 1.69 -19.75 7.39
C ARG A 98 0.32 -20.41 7.23
N ASN A 99 -0.45 -20.00 6.22
CA ASN A 99 -1.75 -20.61 5.95
C ASN A 99 -1.61 -22.08 5.53
N LYS A 100 -0.57 -22.39 4.73
CA LYS A 100 -0.21 -23.75 4.35
C LYS A 100 0.21 -24.58 5.55
N GLU A 101 1.05 -24.06 6.44
CA GLU A 101 1.43 -24.74 7.69
C GLU A 101 0.21 -25.03 8.59
N LEU A 102 -0.71 -24.07 8.71
CA LEU A 102 -1.94 -24.25 9.49
C LEU A 102 -2.85 -25.32 8.89
N ALA A 103 -3.01 -25.34 7.56
CA ALA A 103 -3.77 -26.37 6.87
C ALA A 103 -3.16 -27.77 7.08
N GLN A 104 -1.82 -27.88 7.05
CA GLN A 104 -1.13 -29.12 7.36
C GLN A 104 -1.35 -29.58 8.80
N LYS A 105 -1.23 -28.67 9.77
CA LYS A 105 -1.50 -28.97 11.18
C LYS A 105 -2.95 -29.40 11.41
N ALA A 106 -3.91 -28.74 10.76
CA ALA A 106 -5.32 -29.11 10.82
C ALA A 106 -5.54 -30.54 10.28
N GLY A 107 -4.96 -30.88 9.13
CA GLY A 107 -5.07 -32.23 8.57
C GLY A 107 -4.45 -33.33 9.44
N LEU A 108 -3.32 -33.04 10.10
CA LEU A 108 -2.71 -33.98 11.07
C LEU A 108 -3.61 -34.21 12.28
N LEU A 109 -4.19 -33.13 12.83
CA LEU A 109 -5.12 -33.22 13.95
C LEU A 109 -6.39 -34.00 13.58
N GLU A 110 -6.94 -33.80 12.38
CA GLU A 110 -8.08 -34.58 11.88
C GLU A 110 -7.76 -36.08 11.78
N MET A 111 -6.56 -36.42 11.31
CA MET A 111 -6.09 -37.81 11.24
C MET A 111 -5.95 -38.43 12.64
N GLU A 112 -5.39 -37.71 13.61
CA GLU A 112 -5.28 -38.19 15.00
C GLU A 112 -6.66 -38.42 15.62
N ILE A 113 -7.59 -37.49 15.44
CA ILE A 113 -8.98 -37.66 15.90
C ILE A 113 -9.63 -38.90 15.27
N LYS A 114 -9.42 -39.14 13.97
CA LYS A 114 -9.94 -40.32 13.29
C LYS A 114 -9.38 -41.62 13.89
N LYS A 115 -8.06 -41.70 14.09
CA LYS A 115 -7.40 -42.86 14.72
C LYS A 115 -7.89 -43.10 16.15
N LEU A 116 -8.12 -42.03 16.91
CA LEU A 116 -8.67 -42.14 18.27
C LEU A 116 -10.10 -42.69 18.26
N LYS A 117 -10.95 -42.24 17.33
CA LYS A 117 -12.31 -42.77 17.17
C LYS A 117 -12.29 -44.27 16.84
N GLU A 118 -11.46 -44.68 15.89
CA GLU A 118 -11.29 -46.09 15.50
C GLU A 118 -10.83 -46.96 16.69
N LYS A 119 -9.90 -46.47 17.52
CA LYS A 119 -9.46 -47.19 18.74
C LYS A 119 -10.52 -47.26 19.83
N THR A 120 -11.45 -46.31 19.88
CA THR A 120 -12.48 -46.24 20.93
C THR A 120 -13.74 -47.06 20.57
N GLY A 121 -13.73 -47.78 19.45
CA GLY A 121 -14.77 -48.76 19.11
C GLY A 121 -16.17 -48.18 18.90
N LYS A 122 -16.27 -46.92 18.47
CA LYS A 122 -17.49 -46.30 17.95
C LYS A 122 -17.36 -46.03 16.45
#